data_AF-A0A2W6ATV7-F1
#
_entry.id   AF-A0A2W6ATV7-F1
#
_cell.length_a   1.000
_cell.length_b   1.000
_cell.length_c   1.000
_cell.angle_alpha   90.00
_cell.angle_beta   90.00
_cell.angle_gamma   90.00
#
_symmetry.space_group_name_H-M   'P 1'
#
loop_
_entity.id
_entity.type
_entity.pdbx_description
1 polymer ?
#
loop_
_entity_poly.entity_id
_entity_poly.type
_entity_poly.pdbx_seq_one_letter_code
_entity_poly.pdbx_strand_id
1 'polypeptide(L)'
;MESNTTLTTSTLTPNRQLAASCRCSTSKTPSRRRGRSRPTPTSCPTCSVAVSSGSTPCSTRMAAGATGRKVRSAPTTPTSLPTPSKDCSRPGRTASQLTMARLARAMQYLKDKLAANNGKDSGDFTNINDPSTRAYILDVLAIAGEGSTSGQLNQLAENAQDKLTIFGRAHLVLGLVHSGQKDAASKALQPLVAAVKLQGSNTAHWEEDRSYRYYYINMDSDARSTALAAQAVLAVNPNDQLATQAIHWLMQRRSEDAHWASTQETSQVIIMLAQYVAAQKELLAGFSYSVKFNGNALGNGKFDQSNLTDTKKLAVQIKDMLINQTNTLEISRDNGKGPLYYNLSLRYFVPAQGIAAYNNGLGVTRTYLPPASPNDAKNPPAPISSANAGDLVHVRLTVIVPQDSYYVTIEDPLPAGMEAVNTELGTTSTAAKEAGGNPGGGTCYGPKGGDQGSGNLIPICRPYDGVEMHDDRVTYFATYLAAGVYNFDYAMRATTPGSYFALPTRAYLMYSPETWGRSDGGEFTVK
;
A
#
# COMPACT_ATOMS: atom_id res chain seq x y z
N MET A 1 64.78 21.59 -16.84
CA MET A 1 64.69 21.65 -15.37
C MET A 1 63.86 20.44 -14.95
N GLU A 2 64.44 19.23 -14.90
CA GLU A 2 65.35 18.75 -13.83
C GLU A 2 64.82 19.19 -12.45
N SER A 3 64.45 18.33 -11.51
CA SER A 3 65.11 17.11 -11.00
C SER A 3 64.14 16.46 -9.97
N ASN A 4 63.89 15.13 -9.97
CA ASN A 4 64.59 14.10 -9.16
C ASN A 4 64.20 14.17 -7.64
N THR A 5 63.89 13.13 -6.83
CA THR A 5 64.27 11.69 -6.82
C THR A 5 63.57 10.93 -5.64
N THR A 6 63.35 9.60 -5.79
CA THR A 6 63.50 8.44 -4.83
C THR A 6 62.68 8.28 -3.52
N LEU A 7 61.90 7.19 -3.34
CA LEU A 7 62.18 5.86 -2.68
C LEU A 7 62.29 5.95 -1.13
N THR A 8 61.61 5.17 -0.28
CA THR A 8 61.73 3.71 -0.04
C THR A 8 60.61 3.10 0.85
N THR A 9 60.45 1.78 0.70
CA THR A 9 59.75 0.69 1.43
C THR A 9 59.83 0.59 2.97
N SER A 10 58.80 0.02 3.65
CA SER A 10 58.88 -1.28 4.42
C SER A 10 57.63 -1.69 5.25
N THR A 11 57.29 -2.99 5.16
CA THR A 11 56.86 -3.98 6.20
C THR A 11 55.50 -3.94 6.97
N LEU A 12 54.63 -4.92 6.63
CA LEU A 12 54.02 -6.01 7.46
C LEU A 12 53.43 -5.74 8.89
N THR A 13 52.08 -5.82 9.00
CA THR A 13 51.14 -6.54 9.96
C THR A 13 51.48 -6.83 11.44
N PRO A 14 50.52 -7.22 12.35
CA PRO A 14 49.03 -7.19 12.34
C PRO A 14 48.34 -6.76 13.69
N ASN A 15 46.99 -6.70 13.66
CA ASN A 15 46.03 -6.99 14.75
C ASN A 15 46.02 -6.15 16.05
N ARG A 16 44.90 -5.45 16.34
CA ARG A 16 44.31 -5.43 17.70
C ARG A 16 42.85 -4.96 17.72
N GLN A 17 42.05 -5.80 18.39
CA GLN A 17 40.66 -5.63 18.79
C GLN A 17 40.45 -4.33 19.58
N LEU A 18 39.40 -3.57 19.24
CA LEU A 18 38.85 -2.52 20.09
C LEU A 18 37.62 -3.07 20.83
N ALA A 19 37.85 -3.49 22.07
CA ALA A 19 36.81 -3.75 23.05
C ALA A 19 36.48 -2.44 23.77
N ALA A 20 35.23 -2.00 23.68
CA ALA A 20 34.69 -0.88 24.46
C ALA A 20 34.53 -1.30 25.92
N SER A 21 35.06 -0.50 26.86
CA SER A 21 34.82 -0.66 28.30
C SER A 21 34.11 0.59 28.84
N CYS A 22 32.88 0.43 29.30
CA CYS A 22 32.14 1.43 30.07
C CYS A 22 32.52 1.32 31.55
N ARG A 23 32.96 2.42 32.17
CA ARG A 23 33.08 2.57 33.63
C ARG A 23 31.85 3.32 34.16
N CYS A 24 31.20 2.77 35.19
CA CYS A 24 30.24 3.50 36.03
C CYS A 24 30.83 3.68 37.43
N SER A 25 30.87 4.93 37.92
CA SER A 25 31.19 5.27 39.30
C SER A 25 29.93 5.30 40.16
N THR A 26 29.97 4.69 41.34
CA THR A 26 28.92 4.75 42.35
C THR A 26 29.27 5.76 43.43
N SER A 27 28.29 6.54 43.89
CA SER A 27 28.32 7.14 45.23
C SER A 27 26.95 6.95 45.90
N LYS A 28 27.00 6.54 47.17
CA LYS A 28 25.85 6.30 48.07
C LYS A 28 25.75 7.47 49.05
N THR A 29 24.55 7.93 49.38
CA THR A 29 24.01 8.01 50.77
C THR A 29 22.54 8.50 50.79
N PRO A 30 21.76 8.26 51.87
CA PRO A 30 20.31 7.98 51.80
C PRO A 30 19.43 9.06 52.47
N SER A 31 18.15 9.15 52.09
CA SER A 31 17.08 9.49 53.06
C SER A 31 15.68 9.05 52.60
N ARG A 32 14.85 8.68 53.58
CA ARG A 32 13.51 8.10 53.48
C ARG A 32 12.45 9.19 53.19
N ARG A 33 11.49 8.91 52.29
CA ARG A 33 10.03 8.98 52.58
C ARG A 33 9.20 8.43 51.42
N ARG A 34 8.10 7.75 51.79
CA ARG A 34 7.17 7.03 50.92
C ARG A 34 6.31 7.99 50.09
N GLY A 35 6.16 7.71 48.80
CA GLY A 35 5.16 8.30 47.92
C GLY A 35 5.29 7.67 46.53
N ARG A 36 4.30 6.86 46.11
CA ARG A 36 4.27 6.23 44.79
C ARG A 36 4.16 7.31 43.70
N SER A 37 5.22 7.48 42.91
CA SER A 37 5.17 8.05 41.57
C SER A 37 6.01 7.14 40.66
N ARG A 38 5.44 6.72 39.51
CA ARG A 38 6.14 5.95 38.48
C ARG A 38 7.09 6.89 37.74
N PRO A 39 8.41 6.61 37.65
CA PRO A 39 9.29 7.33 36.76
C PRO A 39 9.23 6.74 35.35
N THR A 40 9.26 7.64 34.36
CA THR A 40 9.55 7.40 32.94
C THR A 40 10.88 6.66 32.75
N PRO A 41 10.98 5.60 31.91
CA PRO A 41 12.27 5.04 31.56
C PRO A 41 12.85 5.72 30.31
N THR A 42 13.92 6.48 30.54
CA THR A 42 14.91 6.86 29.54
C THR A 42 15.72 5.62 29.11
N SER A 43 15.93 5.47 27.80
CA SER A 43 16.80 4.50 27.09
C SER A 43 16.46 2.99 27.18
N CYS A 44 16.02 2.44 26.04
CA CYS A 44 15.62 1.05 25.84
C CYS A 44 16.79 0.11 25.50
N PRO A 45 16.97 -1.01 26.23
CA PRO A 45 17.53 -2.26 25.75
C PRO A 45 16.44 -3.28 25.32
N THR A 46 15.18 -2.85 25.24
CA THR A 46 13.99 -3.71 25.12
C THR A 46 13.85 -4.41 23.76
N CYS A 47 14.37 -3.86 22.66
CA CYS A 47 14.28 -4.52 21.34
C CYS A 47 15.06 -5.85 21.27
N SER A 48 16.30 -5.90 21.80
CA SER A 48 17.09 -7.13 21.80
C SER A 48 16.48 -8.20 22.72
N VAL A 49 15.88 -7.79 23.82
CA VAL A 49 15.21 -8.72 24.75
C VAL A 49 13.95 -9.31 24.11
N ALA A 50 13.12 -8.51 23.43
CA ALA A 50 11.92 -8.98 22.74
C ALA A 50 12.21 -9.96 21.59
N VAL A 51 13.25 -9.70 20.79
CA VAL A 51 13.69 -10.62 19.72
C VAL A 51 14.23 -11.93 20.32
N SER A 52 15.03 -11.84 21.40
CA SER A 52 15.53 -13.02 22.12
C SER A 52 14.41 -13.84 22.78
N SER A 53 13.43 -13.16 23.38
CA SER A 53 12.31 -13.79 24.07
C SER A 53 11.24 -14.33 23.14
N GLY A 54 11.10 -13.81 21.91
CA GLY A 54 10.30 -14.40 20.83
C GLY A 54 11.00 -15.57 20.14
N SER A 55 12.33 -15.53 20.00
CA SER A 55 13.11 -16.65 19.45
C SER A 55 13.04 -17.90 20.33
N THR A 56 12.95 -17.72 21.66
CA THR A 56 12.92 -18.82 22.64
C THR A 56 11.69 -19.74 22.49
N PRO A 57 10.42 -19.27 22.55
CA PRO A 57 9.23 -20.10 22.37
C PRO A 57 9.06 -20.64 20.94
N CYS A 58 9.59 -19.95 19.93
CA CYS A 58 9.67 -20.49 18.56
C CYS A 58 10.67 -21.66 18.50
N SER A 59 11.80 -21.52 19.19
CA SER A 59 12.85 -22.53 19.25
C SER A 59 12.49 -23.79 20.03
N THR A 60 11.57 -23.71 21.00
CA THR A 60 11.03 -24.87 21.71
C THR A 60 10.14 -25.73 20.79
N ARG A 61 9.49 -25.13 19.77
CA ARG A 61 8.66 -25.86 18.78
C ARG A 61 9.49 -26.51 17.67
N MET A 62 10.62 -25.92 17.27
CA MET A 62 11.50 -26.48 16.24
C MET A 62 12.29 -27.73 16.67
N ALA A 63 12.31 -28.08 17.97
CA ALA A 63 12.95 -29.31 18.44
C ALA A 63 12.28 -30.60 17.89
N ALA A 64 11.06 -30.49 17.35
CA ALA A 64 10.31 -31.58 16.72
C ALA A 64 10.24 -31.52 15.17
N GLY A 65 11.03 -30.67 14.51
CA GLY A 65 11.16 -30.70 13.04
C GLY A 65 9.98 -30.15 12.22
N ALA A 66 8.93 -29.61 12.84
CA ALA A 66 7.86 -28.88 12.15
C ALA A 66 7.20 -27.84 13.07
N THR A 67 6.95 -26.63 12.55
CA THR A 67 6.07 -25.66 13.20
C THR A 67 4.61 -25.93 12.80
N GLY A 68 3.97 -26.91 13.44
CA GLY A 68 2.55 -27.18 13.24
C GLY A 68 1.64 -26.06 13.78
N ARG A 69 0.63 -25.68 13.00
CA ARG A 69 -0.49 -24.82 13.44
C ARG A 69 -1.33 -25.62 14.44
N LYS A 70 -1.69 -25.02 15.59
CA LYS A 70 -2.44 -25.68 16.68
C LYS A 70 -3.71 -26.36 16.15
N VAL A 71 -3.75 -27.68 16.18
CA VAL A 71 -5.01 -28.45 16.28
C VAL A 71 -4.83 -29.42 17.44
N ARG A 72 -5.41 -29.08 18.59
CA ARG A 72 -5.81 -30.07 19.59
C ARG A 72 -7.05 -29.56 20.31
N SER A 73 -8.09 -30.38 20.19
CA SER A 73 -9.33 -30.39 20.94
C SER A 73 -9.07 -30.25 22.44
N ALA A 74 -9.85 -29.39 23.10
CA ALA A 74 -9.99 -29.40 24.56
C ALA A 74 -10.82 -30.63 24.97
N PRO A 75 -10.48 -31.26 26.10
CA PRO A 75 -11.32 -30.99 27.26
C PRO A 75 -10.54 -30.73 28.55
N THR A 76 -11.11 -29.81 29.35
CA THR A 76 -11.07 -29.71 30.82
C THR A 76 -9.70 -29.64 31.55
N THR A 77 -9.42 -28.45 32.09
CA THR A 77 -8.59 -28.20 33.28
C THR A 77 -9.06 -29.02 34.50
N PRO A 78 -8.15 -29.46 35.40
CA PRO A 78 -7.62 -28.54 36.42
C PRO A 78 -6.14 -28.72 36.82
N THR A 79 -5.54 -27.59 37.23
CA THR A 79 -4.45 -27.46 38.24
C THR A 79 -3.27 -28.43 38.18
N SER A 80 -2.17 -28.00 37.56
CA SER A 80 -0.81 -27.98 38.15
C SER A 80 0.20 -27.50 37.10
N LEU A 81 1.06 -26.55 37.49
CA LEU A 81 2.23 -26.14 36.71
C LEU A 81 3.23 -27.31 36.63
N PRO A 82 3.70 -27.72 35.44
CA PRO A 82 4.94 -28.47 35.34
C PRO A 82 6.11 -27.47 35.18
N THR A 83 7.07 -27.61 36.07
CA THR A 83 8.42 -27.03 36.02
C THR A 83 9.09 -27.18 34.64
N PRO A 84 9.85 -26.18 34.15
CA PRO A 84 10.59 -26.29 32.90
C PRO A 84 11.65 -27.40 33.00
N SER A 85 11.74 -28.18 31.93
CA SER A 85 12.62 -29.35 31.78
C SER A 85 14.11 -29.01 32.00
N LYS A 86 14.79 -29.90 32.71
CA LYS A 86 16.22 -29.91 33.10
C LYS A 86 17.21 -30.09 31.93
N ASP A 87 16.92 -29.57 30.73
CA ASP A 87 17.82 -29.74 29.57
C ASP A 87 18.71 -28.52 29.27
N CYS A 88 18.63 -27.45 30.08
CA CYS A 88 19.49 -26.26 29.94
C CYS A 88 20.85 -26.37 30.65
N SER A 89 21.17 -27.49 31.29
CA SER A 89 22.37 -27.63 32.15
C SER A 89 23.44 -28.59 31.60
N ARG A 90 23.70 -28.55 30.28
CA ARG A 90 24.96 -29.08 29.72
C ARG A 90 25.95 -27.93 29.52
N PRO A 91 27.10 -27.91 30.23
CA PRO A 91 28.09 -26.85 30.07
C PRO A 91 28.76 -26.99 28.69
N GLY A 92 28.71 -25.93 27.88
CA GLY A 92 29.55 -25.83 26.68
C GLY A 92 28.91 -25.29 25.40
N ARG A 93 27.62 -24.95 25.35
CA ARG A 93 27.01 -24.30 24.18
C ARG A 93 26.49 -22.91 24.51
N THR A 94 27.09 -21.89 23.92
CA THR A 94 26.56 -20.52 23.96
C THR A 94 25.24 -20.43 23.20
N ALA A 95 24.37 -19.48 23.57
CA ALA A 95 23.08 -19.30 22.89
C ALA A 95 23.22 -19.09 21.37
N SER A 96 24.33 -18.50 20.90
CA SER A 96 24.63 -18.35 19.46
C SER A 96 24.93 -19.70 18.78
N GLN A 97 25.70 -20.59 19.41
CA GLN A 97 25.99 -21.93 18.88
C GLN A 97 24.73 -22.81 18.81
N LEU A 98 23.83 -22.66 19.79
CA LEU A 98 22.55 -23.38 19.82
C LEU A 98 21.60 -22.90 18.71
N THR A 99 21.66 -21.62 18.35
CA THR A 99 20.92 -21.02 17.23
C THR A 99 21.47 -21.48 15.87
N MET A 100 22.80 -21.53 15.70
CA MET A 100 23.40 -22.02 14.44
C MET A 100 23.13 -23.50 14.17
N ALA A 101 23.21 -24.36 15.20
CA ALA A 101 22.88 -25.77 15.06
C ALA A 101 21.40 -26.01 14.72
N ARG A 102 20.50 -25.12 15.17
CA ARG A 102 19.08 -25.16 14.82
C ARG A 102 18.85 -24.71 13.38
N LEU A 103 19.51 -23.64 12.95
CA LEU A 103 19.45 -23.17 11.57
C LEU A 103 19.94 -24.25 10.61
N ALA A 104 21.07 -24.91 10.91
CA ALA A 104 21.60 -26.00 10.10
C ALA A 104 20.60 -27.16 9.95
N ARG A 105 19.92 -27.57 11.04
CA ARG A 105 18.86 -28.59 10.97
C ARG A 105 17.65 -28.13 10.14
N ALA A 106 17.26 -26.87 10.24
CA ALA A 106 16.19 -26.32 9.42
C ALA A 106 16.55 -26.31 7.93
N MET A 107 17.78 -25.91 7.58
CA MET A 107 18.27 -25.96 6.19
C MET A 107 18.31 -27.39 5.66
N GLN A 108 18.78 -28.35 6.47
CA GLN A 108 18.76 -29.77 6.09
C GLN A 108 17.34 -30.28 5.85
N TYR A 109 16.39 -29.94 6.73
CA TYR A 109 14.99 -30.29 6.55
C TYR A 109 14.43 -29.76 5.22
N LEU A 110 14.73 -28.50 4.86
CA LEU A 110 14.29 -27.92 3.59
C LEU A 110 14.89 -28.64 2.39
N LYS A 111 16.19 -29.00 2.44
CA LYS A 111 16.86 -29.79 1.39
C LYS A 111 16.23 -31.17 1.24
N ASP A 112 15.99 -31.87 2.35
CA ASP A 112 15.37 -33.19 2.35
C ASP A 112 13.96 -33.12 1.73
N LYS A 113 13.20 -32.06 2.04
CA LYS A 113 11.88 -31.83 1.46
C LYS A 113 11.92 -31.53 -0.04
N LEU A 114 12.89 -30.77 -0.52
CA LEU A 114 13.07 -30.55 -1.96
C LEU A 114 13.43 -31.84 -2.70
N ALA A 115 14.19 -32.74 -2.06
CA ALA A 115 14.63 -34.02 -2.62
C ALA A 115 13.55 -35.10 -2.63
N ALA A 116 12.64 -35.10 -1.65
CA ALA A 116 11.75 -36.21 -1.35
C ALA A 116 10.72 -36.61 -2.43
N ASN A 117 10.59 -35.93 -3.58
CA ASN A 117 9.47 -36.21 -4.51
C ASN A 117 9.70 -35.95 -6.02
N ASN A 118 10.94 -35.82 -6.52
CA ASN A 118 11.22 -35.62 -7.96
C ASN A 118 10.36 -34.52 -8.66
N GLY A 119 9.83 -33.54 -7.91
CA GLY A 119 9.01 -32.44 -8.46
C GLY A 119 7.59 -32.81 -8.91
N LYS A 120 7.04 -33.98 -8.56
CA LYS A 120 5.64 -34.32 -8.88
C LYS A 120 4.67 -33.75 -7.85
N ASP A 121 3.67 -33.00 -8.30
CA ASP A 121 2.56 -32.56 -7.45
C ASP A 121 1.63 -33.75 -7.14
N SER A 122 1.44 -34.06 -5.86
CA SER A 122 0.51 -35.10 -5.38
C SER A 122 -0.92 -34.59 -5.19
N GLY A 123 -1.16 -33.29 -5.37
CA GLY A 123 -2.46 -32.66 -5.17
C GLY A 123 -2.87 -32.49 -3.70
N ASP A 124 -1.96 -32.69 -2.73
CA ASP A 124 -2.27 -32.49 -1.31
C ASP A 124 -2.06 -31.04 -0.86
N PHE A 125 -2.91 -30.53 0.04
CA PHE A 125 -2.91 -29.16 0.56
C PHE A 125 -1.72 -28.84 1.51
N THR A 126 -0.69 -29.68 1.54
CA THR A 126 0.53 -29.46 2.33
C THR A 126 1.79 -29.47 1.47
N ASN A 127 1.62 -29.51 0.14
CA ASN A 127 2.68 -29.95 -0.72
C ASN A 127 3.76 -28.88 -0.96
N ILE A 128 4.95 -29.16 -0.42
CA ILE A 128 6.21 -28.45 -0.66
C ILE A 128 6.68 -28.51 -2.13
N ASN A 129 6.01 -29.29 -2.98
CA ASN A 129 6.30 -29.43 -4.41
C ASN A 129 5.60 -28.38 -5.29
N ASP A 130 4.71 -27.56 -4.74
CA ASP A 130 4.19 -26.37 -5.42
C ASP A 130 5.36 -25.54 -5.99
N PRO A 131 5.39 -25.22 -7.30
CA PRO A 131 6.48 -24.47 -7.91
C PRO A 131 6.82 -23.17 -7.16
N SER A 132 5.81 -22.44 -6.69
CA SER A 132 5.99 -21.18 -5.95
C SER A 132 6.62 -21.42 -4.57
N THR A 133 6.17 -22.44 -3.84
CA THR A 133 6.78 -22.89 -2.58
C THR A 133 8.23 -23.33 -2.78
N ARG A 134 8.53 -24.04 -3.87
CA ARG A 134 9.91 -24.44 -4.22
C ARG A 134 10.79 -23.22 -4.48
N ALA A 135 10.29 -22.22 -5.21
CA ALA A 135 11.01 -20.96 -5.44
C ALA A 135 11.39 -20.29 -4.11
N TYR A 136 10.42 -20.17 -3.19
CA TYR A 136 10.64 -19.61 -1.86
C TYR A 136 11.72 -20.38 -1.06
N ILE A 137 11.65 -21.72 -1.05
CA ILE A 137 12.63 -22.53 -0.31
C ILE A 137 14.03 -22.40 -0.91
N LEU A 138 14.13 -22.41 -2.24
CA LEU A 138 15.40 -22.24 -2.94
C LEU A 138 16.01 -20.86 -2.67
N ASP A 139 15.20 -19.80 -2.63
CA ASP A 139 15.63 -18.46 -2.25
C ASP A 139 16.16 -18.42 -0.80
N VAL A 140 15.43 -19.00 0.15
CA VAL A 140 15.88 -19.10 1.56
C VAL A 140 17.22 -19.85 1.68
N LEU A 141 17.39 -20.95 0.94
CA LEU A 141 18.65 -21.69 0.91
C LEU A 141 19.77 -20.88 0.25
N ALA A 142 19.48 -20.11 -0.80
CA ALA A 142 20.44 -19.23 -1.45
C ALA A 142 20.91 -18.11 -0.50
N ILE A 143 20.00 -17.49 0.26
CA ILE A 143 20.34 -16.52 1.32
C ILE A 143 21.27 -17.14 2.38
N ALA A 144 21.05 -18.41 2.72
CA ALA A 144 21.90 -19.15 3.66
C ALA A 144 23.28 -19.53 3.10
N GLY A 145 23.57 -19.23 1.83
CA GLY A 145 24.83 -19.56 1.17
C GLY A 145 24.95 -21.02 0.73
N GLU A 146 23.83 -21.74 0.60
CA GLU A 146 23.82 -23.13 0.15
C GLU A 146 24.01 -23.20 -1.37
N GLY A 147 25.23 -23.51 -1.80
CA GLY A 147 25.67 -23.45 -3.21
C GLY A 147 24.99 -24.44 -4.17
N SER A 148 24.18 -25.39 -3.68
CA SER A 148 23.48 -26.38 -4.52
C SER A 148 22.16 -25.89 -5.13
N THR A 149 21.78 -24.63 -4.88
CA THR A 149 20.46 -24.08 -5.28
C THR A 149 20.42 -23.59 -6.74
N SER A 150 21.56 -23.19 -7.31
CA SER A 150 21.63 -22.54 -8.62
C SER A 150 21.02 -23.36 -9.76
N GLY A 151 21.33 -24.65 -9.82
CA GLY A 151 20.79 -25.55 -10.85
C GLY A 151 19.29 -25.78 -10.73
N GLN A 152 18.77 -25.86 -9.50
CA GLN A 152 17.35 -26.04 -9.25
C GLN A 152 16.54 -24.77 -9.57
N LEU A 153 17.12 -23.59 -9.31
CA LEU A 153 16.53 -22.31 -9.70
C LEU A 153 16.45 -22.16 -11.23
N ASN A 154 17.52 -22.51 -11.96
CA ASN A 154 17.51 -22.48 -13.42
C ASN A 154 16.49 -23.47 -13.98
N GLN A 155 16.41 -24.68 -13.43
CA GLN A 155 15.41 -25.67 -13.82
C GLN A 155 13.98 -25.13 -13.60
N LEU A 156 13.74 -24.40 -12.52
CA LEU A 156 12.44 -23.79 -12.23
C LEU A 156 12.11 -22.66 -13.23
N ALA A 157 13.11 -21.82 -13.54
CA ALA A 157 12.98 -20.75 -14.53
C ALA A 157 12.67 -21.29 -15.93
N GLU A 158 13.23 -22.44 -16.32
CA GLU A 158 13.02 -23.04 -17.63
C GLU A 158 11.70 -23.81 -17.74
N ASN A 159 11.33 -24.57 -16.69
CA ASN A 159 10.30 -25.61 -16.82
C ASN A 159 8.97 -25.32 -16.11
N ALA A 160 8.90 -24.27 -15.29
CA ALA A 160 7.73 -23.99 -14.46
C ALA A 160 7.33 -22.52 -14.42
N GLN A 161 7.90 -21.68 -15.29
CA GLN A 161 7.68 -20.24 -15.26
C GLN A 161 6.20 -19.87 -15.46
N ASP A 162 5.45 -20.63 -16.24
CA ASP A 162 4.00 -20.48 -16.46
C ASP A 162 3.16 -20.88 -15.24
N LYS A 163 3.71 -21.73 -14.37
CA LYS A 163 3.03 -22.26 -13.16
C LYS A 163 3.31 -21.46 -11.90
N LEU A 164 4.24 -20.49 -11.94
CA LEU A 164 4.56 -19.64 -10.80
C LEU A 164 3.53 -18.52 -10.62
N THR A 165 3.05 -18.41 -9.39
CA THR A 165 2.34 -17.22 -8.88
C THR A 165 3.27 -16.00 -8.86
N ILE A 166 2.75 -14.80 -8.61
CA ILE A 166 3.60 -13.60 -8.49
C ILE A 166 4.61 -13.78 -7.35
N PHE A 167 4.16 -14.32 -6.22
CA PHE A 167 4.98 -14.74 -5.09
C PHE A 167 6.14 -15.65 -5.52
N GLY A 168 5.83 -16.72 -6.27
CA GLY A 168 6.82 -17.67 -6.76
C GLY A 168 7.82 -17.05 -7.74
N ARG A 169 7.35 -16.19 -8.65
CA ARG A 169 8.21 -15.47 -9.60
C ARG A 169 9.17 -14.53 -8.88
N ALA A 170 8.69 -13.78 -7.90
CA ALA A 170 9.52 -12.87 -7.12
C ALA A 170 10.64 -13.63 -6.37
N HIS A 171 10.30 -14.74 -5.71
CA HIS A 171 11.31 -15.58 -5.05
C HIS A 171 12.27 -16.27 -6.03
N LEU A 172 11.82 -16.65 -7.23
CA LEU A 172 12.71 -17.16 -8.26
C LEU A 172 13.78 -16.12 -8.64
N VAL A 173 13.37 -14.87 -8.87
CA VAL A 173 14.30 -13.77 -9.20
C VAL A 173 15.25 -13.51 -8.04
N LEU A 174 14.73 -13.37 -6.82
CA LEU A 174 15.53 -13.12 -5.62
C LEU A 174 16.53 -14.25 -5.37
N GLY A 175 16.09 -15.51 -5.48
CA GLY A 175 16.95 -16.67 -5.34
C GLY A 175 18.08 -16.67 -6.38
N LEU A 176 17.78 -16.37 -7.65
CA LEU A 176 18.79 -16.24 -8.70
C LEU A 176 19.80 -15.12 -8.40
N VAL A 177 19.34 -13.98 -7.87
CA VAL A 177 20.23 -12.89 -7.42
C VAL A 177 21.12 -13.33 -6.26
N HIS A 178 20.54 -13.97 -5.23
CA HIS A 178 21.28 -14.45 -4.05
C HIS A 178 22.30 -15.55 -4.41
N SER A 179 22.00 -16.38 -5.42
CA SER A 179 22.94 -17.35 -5.99
C SER A 179 23.98 -16.73 -6.96
N GLY A 180 23.97 -15.42 -7.16
CA GLY A 180 24.92 -14.70 -8.04
C GLY A 180 24.63 -14.80 -9.53
N GLN A 181 23.47 -15.31 -9.94
CA GLN A 181 23.08 -15.55 -11.33
C GLN A 181 22.35 -14.34 -11.95
N LYS A 182 23.04 -13.21 -12.08
CA LYS A 182 22.44 -11.91 -12.49
C LYS A 182 21.73 -11.94 -13.85
N ASP A 183 22.30 -12.62 -14.85
CA ASP A 183 21.71 -12.70 -16.19
C ASP A 183 20.43 -13.53 -16.19
N ALA A 184 20.44 -14.65 -15.46
CA ALA A 184 19.25 -15.49 -15.27
C ALA A 184 18.16 -14.73 -14.50
N ALA A 185 18.53 -14.01 -13.43
CA ALA A 185 17.61 -13.17 -12.68
C ALA A 185 16.95 -12.09 -13.56
N SER A 186 17.74 -11.41 -14.41
CA SER A 186 17.23 -10.37 -15.32
C SER A 186 16.22 -10.92 -16.34
N LYS A 187 16.44 -12.16 -16.81
CA LYS A 187 15.47 -12.87 -17.68
C LYS A 187 14.22 -13.29 -16.92
N ALA A 188 14.40 -13.87 -15.73
CA ALA A 188 13.30 -14.31 -14.86
C ALA A 188 12.45 -13.14 -14.31
N LEU A 189 12.97 -11.90 -14.35
CA LEU A 189 12.23 -10.70 -14.00
C LEU A 189 11.21 -10.30 -15.06
N GLN A 190 11.44 -10.60 -16.34
CA GLN A 190 10.56 -10.14 -17.44
C GLN A 190 9.09 -10.56 -17.30
N PRO A 191 8.76 -11.81 -16.92
CA PRO A 191 7.37 -12.21 -16.70
C PRO A 191 6.73 -11.50 -15.51
N LEU A 192 7.52 -11.13 -14.50
CA LEU A 192 7.03 -10.34 -13.37
C LEU A 192 6.70 -8.93 -13.85
N VAL A 193 7.60 -8.27 -14.59
CA VAL A 193 7.34 -6.96 -15.19
C VAL A 193 6.13 -6.99 -16.13
N ALA A 194 5.95 -8.04 -16.93
CA ALA A 194 4.81 -8.19 -17.82
C ALA A 194 3.46 -8.35 -17.07
N ALA A 195 3.47 -8.80 -15.82
CA ALA A 195 2.29 -8.98 -15.00
C ALA A 195 1.90 -7.71 -14.20
N VAL A 196 2.67 -6.62 -14.31
CA VAL A 196 2.43 -5.40 -13.54
C VAL A 196 1.10 -4.75 -13.91
N LYS A 197 0.39 -4.26 -12.90
CA LYS A 197 -0.77 -3.39 -13.02
C LYS A 197 -0.32 -1.97 -12.71
N LEU A 198 -0.44 -1.07 -13.69
CA LEU A 198 -0.12 0.34 -13.52
C LEU A 198 -1.42 1.13 -13.26
N GLN A 199 -1.41 1.97 -12.23
CA GLN A 199 -2.50 2.91 -11.94
C GLN A 199 -1.96 4.34 -12.08
N GLY A 200 -2.37 5.00 -13.18
CA GLY A 200 -1.78 6.29 -13.56
C GLY A 200 -0.28 6.18 -13.83
N SER A 201 0.48 7.23 -13.52
CA SER A 201 1.92 7.28 -13.75
C SER A 201 2.76 7.00 -12.50
N ASN A 202 2.13 6.79 -11.33
CA ASN A 202 2.82 6.87 -10.04
C ASN A 202 2.68 5.63 -9.15
N THR A 203 1.80 4.69 -9.49
CA THR A 203 1.64 3.44 -8.75
C THR A 203 1.71 2.21 -9.66
N ALA A 204 2.29 1.16 -9.12
CA ALA A 204 2.45 -0.13 -9.77
C ALA A 204 2.16 -1.23 -8.75
N HIS A 205 1.48 -2.30 -9.14
CA HIS A 205 1.25 -3.43 -8.25
C HIS A 205 1.10 -4.74 -9.01
N TRP A 206 1.06 -5.82 -8.24
CA TRP A 206 0.78 -7.15 -8.75
C TRP A 206 -0.39 -7.76 -7.99
N GLU A 207 -1.18 -8.53 -8.74
CA GLU A 207 -2.38 -9.19 -8.21
C GLU A 207 -2.18 -10.70 -8.30
N GLU A 208 -2.49 -11.39 -7.21
CA GLU A 208 -2.45 -12.83 -7.16
C GLU A 208 -3.76 -13.45 -7.64
N ASP A 209 -3.65 -14.62 -8.28
CA ASP A 209 -4.82 -15.43 -8.59
C ASP A 209 -5.34 -16.11 -7.32
N ARG A 210 -6.45 -15.60 -6.78
CA ARG A 210 -7.10 -16.14 -5.58
C ARG A 210 -7.71 -17.52 -5.80
N SER A 211 -7.91 -17.93 -7.05
CA SER A 211 -8.35 -19.29 -7.37
C SER A 211 -7.22 -20.32 -7.30
N TYR A 212 -5.97 -19.85 -7.16
CA TYR A 212 -4.81 -20.72 -7.05
C TYR A 212 -4.91 -21.65 -5.84
N ARG A 213 -4.77 -22.95 -6.08
CA ARG A 213 -4.95 -24.01 -5.07
C ARG A 213 -4.15 -23.76 -3.78
N TYR A 214 -2.94 -23.21 -3.91
CA TYR A 214 -2.02 -23.01 -2.79
C TYR A 214 -2.02 -21.59 -2.22
N TYR A 215 -2.91 -20.70 -2.68
CA TYR A 215 -2.99 -19.30 -2.26
C TYR A 215 -2.95 -19.13 -0.72
N TYR A 216 -3.80 -19.87 -0.01
CA TYR A 216 -3.87 -19.79 1.47
C TYR A 216 -2.68 -20.44 2.19
N ILE A 217 -2.07 -21.45 1.59
CA ILE A 217 -0.94 -22.20 2.18
C ILE A 217 0.32 -21.37 2.10
N ASN A 218 0.54 -20.75 0.94
CA ASN A 218 1.63 -19.81 0.74
C ASN A 218 1.41 -18.51 1.50
N MET A 219 0.18 -18.23 1.96
CA MET A 219 -0.23 -16.95 2.55
C MET A 219 -0.03 -15.81 1.55
N ASP A 220 -0.39 -16.07 0.30
CA ASP A 220 -0.27 -15.12 -0.80
C ASP A 220 -1.28 -13.98 -0.62
N SER A 221 -0.86 -12.79 -0.99
CA SER A 221 -1.73 -11.62 -1.08
C SER A 221 -1.11 -10.55 -1.96
N ASP A 222 -1.95 -9.69 -2.54
CA ASP A 222 -1.51 -8.66 -3.48
C ASP A 222 -0.44 -7.74 -2.86
N ALA A 223 -0.60 -7.36 -1.59
CA ALA A 223 0.38 -6.52 -0.89
C ALA A 223 1.71 -7.22 -0.60
N ARG A 224 1.66 -8.48 -0.17
CA ARG A 224 2.88 -9.25 0.09
C ARG A 224 3.65 -9.53 -1.21
N SER A 225 2.94 -9.97 -2.24
CA SER A 225 3.53 -10.28 -3.54
C SER A 225 4.03 -9.02 -4.25
N THR A 226 3.35 -7.88 -4.11
CA THR A 226 3.84 -6.58 -4.60
C THR A 226 5.13 -6.16 -3.88
N ALA A 227 5.22 -6.33 -2.55
CA ALA A 227 6.45 -6.04 -1.81
C ALA A 227 7.61 -6.93 -2.28
N LEU A 228 7.38 -8.24 -2.44
CA LEU A 228 8.39 -9.17 -2.95
C LEU A 228 8.80 -8.86 -4.38
N ALA A 229 7.85 -8.54 -5.25
CA ALA A 229 8.13 -8.18 -6.63
C ALA A 229 8.97 -6.92 -6.72
N ALA A 230 8.67 -5.92 -5.89
CA ALA A 230 9.46 -4.70 -5.83
C ALA A 230 10.87 -4.94 -5.26
N GLN A 231 11.06 -5.87 -4.33
CA GLN A 231 12.40 -6.32 -3.91
C GLN A 231 13.16 -6.99 -5.05
N ALA A 232 12.49 -7.86 -5.83
CA ALA A 232 13.08 -8.52 -6.98
C ALA A 232 13.54 -7.50 -8.05
N VAL A 233 12.69 -6.51 -8.36
CA VAL A 233 13.02 -5.38 -9.24
C VAL A 233 14.24 -4.63 -8.70
N LEU A 234 14.22 -4.21 -7.44
CA LEU A 234 15.29 -3.46 -6.78
C LEU A 234 16.62 -4.24 -6.76
N ALA A 235 16.56 -5.56 -6.58
CA ALA A 235 17.73 -6.44 -6.52
C ALA A 235 18.41 -6.61 -7.89
N VAL A 236 17.64 -6.58 -8.98
CA VAL A 236 18.15 -6.68 -10.36
C VAL A 236 18.59 -5.30 -10.89
N ASN A 237 17.72 -4.30 -10.76
CA ASN A 237 17.96 -2.93 -11.20
C ASN A 237 17.56 -1.92 -10.11
N PRO A 238 18.52 -1.41 -9.33
CA PRO A 238 18.22 -0.47 -8.25
C PRO A 238 17.63 0.87 -8.71
N ASN A 239 17.80 1.24 -9.98
CA ASN A 239 17.31 2.52 -10.51
C ASN A 239 15.95 2.40 -11.22
N ASP A 240 15.34 1.21 -11.22
CA ASP A 240 14.04 1.00 -11.85
C ASP A 240 12.93 1.74 -11.08
N GLN A 241 12.11 2.51 -11.80
CA GLN A 241 11.02 3.25 -11.19
C GLN A 241 9.89 2.35 -10.68
N LEU A 242 9.78 1.11 -11.18
CA LEU A 242 8.74 0.16 -10.76
C LEU A 242 8.80 -0.12 -9.25
N ALA A 243 10.00 -0.20 -8.66
CA ALA A 243 10.13 -0.40 -7.21
C ALA A 243 9.56 0.79 -6.42
N THR A 244 9.80 2.01 -6.87
CA THR A 244 9.26 3.24 -6.27
C THR A 244 7.74 3.32 -6.43
N GLN A 245 7.23 3.02 -7.62
CA GLN A 245 5.78 3.01 -7.89
C GLN A 245 5.05 1.93 -7.06
N ALA A 246 5.70 0.79 -6.84
CA ALA A 246 5.20 -0.26 -5.95
C ALA A 246 5.14 0.19 -4.48
N ILE A 247 6.14 0.94 -4.01
CA ILE A 247 6.10 1.54 -2.67
C ILE A 247 4.91 2.48 -2.55
N HIS A 248 4.69 3.36 -3.53
CA HIS A 248 3.56 4.30 -3.48
C HIS A 248 2.23 3.55 -3.34
N TRP A 249 2.03 2.49 -4.13
CA TRP A 249 0.84 1.66 -4.03
C TRP A 249 0.70 0.98 -2.65
N LEU A 250 1.79 0.45 -2.10
CA LEU A 250 1.80 -0.16 -0.77
C LEU A 250 1.45 0.87 0.31
N MET A 251 1.99 2.08 0.22
CA MET A 251 1.72 3.15 1.17
C MET A 251 0.26 3.60 1.16
N GLN A 252 -0.41 3.56 0.01
CA GLN A 252 -1.85 3.87 -0.10
C GLN A 252 -2.75 2.82 0.59
N ARG A 253 -2.25 1.59 0.76
CA ARG A 253 -2.95 0.49 1.44
C ARG A 253 -2.62 0.38 2.92
N ARG A 254 -1.80 1.29 3.44
CA ARG A 254 -1.48 1.34 4.87
C ARG A 254 -2.72 1.77 5.64
N SER A 255 -3.08 1.00 6.67
CA SER A 255 -4.16 1.35 7.59
C SER A 255 -3.77 2.56 8.44
N GLU A 256 -4.78 3.16 9.09
CA GLU A 256 -4.59 4.26 10.05
C GLU A 256 -3.65 3.87 11.20
N ASP A 257 -3.76 2.62 11.68
CA ASP A 257 -2.88 2.03 12.69
C ASP A 257 -1.50 1.60 12.15
N ALA A 258 -1.12 2.13 10.99
CA ALA A 258 0.21 2.02 10.41
C ALA A 258 0.64 0.59 10.01
N HIS A 259 -0.32 -0.31 9.72
CA HIS A 259 -0.07 -1.70 9.28
C HIS A 259 -0.76 -2.03 7.95
N TRP A 260 -0.52 -3.23 7.43
CA TRP A 260 -1.23 -3.81 6.28
C TRP A 260 -2.20 -4.90 6.74
N ALA A 261 -3.00 -5.48 5.84
CA ALA A 261 -4.15 -6.31 6.21
C ALA A 261 -3.77 -7.56 7.02
N SER A 262 -2.52 -8.04 6.90
CA SER A 262 -2.01 -9.15 7.70
C SER A 262 -0.62 -8.89 8.29
N THR A 263 -0.25 -9.75 9.25
CA THR A 263 1.11 -9.75 9.82
C THR A 263 2.18 -10.10 8.79
N GLN A 264 1.86 -10.99 7.83
CA GLN A 264 2.76 -11.36 6.74
C GLN A 264 3.00 -10.18 5.80
N GLU A 265 1.92 -9.51 5.36
CA GLU A 265 2.03 -8.29 4.56
C GLU A 265 2.85 -7.23 5.26
N THR A 266 2.49 -6.92 6.51
CA THR A 266 3.19 -5.90 7.29
C THR A 266 4.67 -6.20 7.41
N SER A 267 5.04 -7.45 7.72
CA SER A 267 6.45 -7.84 7.81
C SER A 267 7.18 -7.69 6.47
N GLN A 268 6.57 -8.14 5.37
CA GLN A 268 7.21 -8.12 4.06
C GLN A 268 7.38 -6.70 3.53
N VAL A 269 6.36 -5.86 3.70
CA VAL A 269 6.41 -4.45 3.29
C VAL A 269 7.47 -3.70 4.07
N ILE A 270 7.59 -3.92 5.39
CA ILE A 270 8.65 -3.29 6.20
C ILE A 270 10.04 -3.73 5.73
N ILE A 271 10.24 -5.02 5.41
CA ILE A 271 11.52 -5.51 4.88
C ILE A 271 11.84 -4.84 3.55
N MET A 272 10.86 -4.77 2.64
CA MET A 272 11.01 -4.11 1.35
C MET A 272 11.38 -2.63 1.51
N LEU A 273 10.66 -1.87 2.35
CA LEU A 273 10.94 -0.46 2.60
C LEU A 273 12.34 -0.24 3.18
N ALA A 274 12.76 -1.08 4.13
CA ALA A 274 14.11 -1.02 4.70
C ALA A 274 15.19 -1.28 3.64
N GLN A 275 14.97 -2.25 2.75
CA GLN A 275 15.88 -2.53 1.64
C GLN A 275 15.92 -1.39 0.63
N TYR A 276 14.78 -0.79 0.30
CA TYR A 276 14.70 0.37 -0.59
C TYR A 276 15.46 1.56 -0.02
N VAL A 277 15.21 1.92 1.25
CA VAL A 277 15.90 3.00 1.97
C VAL A 277 17.42 2.80 1.93
N ALA A 278 17.89 1.57 2.12
CA ALA A 278 19.30 1.23 2.05
C ALA A 278 19.85 1.31 0.61
N ALA A 279 19.13 0.77 -0.37
CA ALA A 279 19.55 0.73 -1.78
C ALA A 279 19.63 2.13 -2.40
N GLN A 280 18.64 2.98 -2.15
CA GLN A 280 18.59 4.37 -2.62
C GLN A 280 19.46 5.33 -1.81
N LYS A 281 20.00 4.86 -0.67
CA LYS A 281 20.80 5.68 0.26
C LYS A 281 20.04 6.91 0.74
N GLU A 282 18.74 6.75 1.02
CA GLU A 282 17.84 7.82 1.50
C GLU A 282 18.40 8.57 2.71
N LEU A 283 19.04 7.84 3.62
CA LEU A 283 19.59 8.39 4.87
C LEU A 283 20.96 9.07 4.70
N LEU A 284 21.48 9.12 3.48
CA LEU A 284 22.79 9.68 3.15
C LEU A 284 22.69 10.89 2.22
N ALA A 285 21.56 11.62 2.27
CA ALA A 285 21.41 12.82 1.45
C ALA A 285 22.53 13.83 1.72
N GLY A 286 22.96 14.50 0.67
CA GLY A 286 24.04 15.48 0.68
C GLY A 286 24.13 16.16 -0.67
N PHE A 287 23.12 16.98 -0.98
CA PHE A 287 22.99 17.67 -2.27
C PHE A 287 22.43 19.08 -2.09
N SER A 288 22.78 19.96 -3.03
CA SER A 288 22.18 21.29 -3.16
C SER A 288 21.11 21.26 -4.24
N TYR A 289 20.04 22.04 -4.07
CA TYR A 289 18.97 22.16 -5.05
C TYR A 289 18.67 23.62 -5.41
N SER A 290 18.13 23.83 -6.60
CA SER A 290 17.59 25.12 -7.04
C SER A 290 16.26 24.94 -7.78
N VAL A 291 15.37 25.90 -7.60
CA VAL A 291 14.06 25.96 -8.25
C VAL A 291 13.91 27.32 -8.91
N LYS A 292 13.58 27.33 -10.19
CA LYS A 292 13.29 28.55 -10.95
C LYS A 292 11.90 28.46 -11.58
N PHE A 293 11.22 29.60 -11.63
CA PHE A 293 9.94 29.74 -12.30
C PHE A 293 10.03 30.85 -13.34
N ASN A 294 9.77 30.52 -14.61
CA ASN A 294 9.95 31.41 -15.76
C ASN A 294 11.33 32.09 -15.79
N GLY A 295 12.38 31.34 -15.47
CA GLY A 295 13.77 31.82 -15.39
C GLY A 295 14.14 32.55 -14.09
N ASN A 296 13.17 32.99 -13.29
CA ASN A 296 13.41 33.67 -12.02
C ASN A 296 13.66 32.67 -10.89
N ALA A 297 14.62 32.95 -10.01
CA ALA A 297 14.89 32.11 -8.85
C ALA A 297 13.69 32.12 -7.88
N LEU A 298 13.11 30.94 -7.63
CA LEU A 298 11.99 30.73 -6.71
C LEU A 298 12.48 30.23 -5.35
N GLY A 299 13.53 29.41 -5.34
CA GLY A 299 14.13 28.90 -4.11
C GLY A 299 15.40 28.12 -4.35
N ASN A 300 16.24 28.00 -3.33
CA ASN A 300 17.41 27.13 -3.33
C ASN A 300 17.68 26.66 -1.90
N GLY A 301 18.51 25.64 -1.76
CA GLY A 301 18.89 25.12 -0.44
C GLY A 301 19.77 23.89 -0.53
N LYS A 302 19.97 23.26 0.62
CA LYS A 302 20.78 22.05 0.76
C LYS A 302 20.07 21.06 1.67
N PHE A 303 20.07 19.79 1.27
CA PHE A 303 19.67 18.67 2.10
C PHE A 303 20.91 17.87 2.53
N ASP A 304 20.98 17.55 3.82
CA ASP A 304 21.96 16.68 4.43
C ASP A 304 21.32 15.81 5.53
N GLN A 305 22.14 15.01 6.23
CA GLN A 305 21.65 14.06 7.24
C GLN A 305 20.92 14.73 8.42
N SER A 306 21.12 16.03 8.66
CA SER A 306 20.49 16.74 9.77
C SER A 306 19.07 17.22 9.45
N ASN A 307 18.69 17.30 8.18
CA ASN A 307 17.44 17.91 7.73
C ASN A 307 16.67 17.05 6.69
N LEU A 308 16.89 15.73 6.70
CA LEU A 308 16.26 14.78 5.76
C LEU A 308 14.73 14.82 5.72
N THR A 309 14.10 15.16 6.85
CA THR A 309 12.64 15.23 6.98
C THR A 309 12.08 16.64 6.76
N ASP A 310 12.94 17.64 6.54
CA ASP A 310 12.50 19.01 6.32
C ASP A 310 11.75 19.11 4.99
N THR A 311 10.64 19.86 4.99
CA THR A 311 9.91 20.17 3.76
C THR A 311 10.05 21.65 3.45
N LYS A 312 10.39 21.98 2.19
CA LYS A 312 10.44 23.36 1.69
C LYS A 312 9.24 23.62 0.79
N LYS A 313 8.39 24.57 1.20
CA LYS A 313 7.19 24.96 0.45
C LYS A 313 7.49 26.22 -0.35
N LEU A 314 7.34 26.13 -1.66
CA LEU A 314 7.42 27.26 -2.59
C LEU A 314 6.07 27.42 -3.25
N ALA A 315 5.63 28.65 -3.47
CA ALA A 315 4.34 28.95 -4.06
C ALA A 315 4.48 30.11 -5.05
N VAL A 316 3.77 30.00 -6.17
CA VAL A 316 3.59 31.07 -7.16
C VAL A 316 2.09 31.33 -7.25
N GLN A 317 1.68 32.59 -7.17
CA GLN A 317 0.26 32.93 -7.31
C GLN A 317 -0.13 32.90 -8.79
N ILE A 318 -1.37 32.51 -9.10
CA ILE A 318 -1.89 32.47 -10.47
C ILE A 318 -1.73 33.83 -11.19
N LYS A 319 -1.88 34.94 -10.45
CA LYS A 319 -1.72 36.31 -11.00
C LYS A 319 -0.31 36.60 -11.52
N ASP A 320 0.70 35.88 -11.01
CA ASP A 320 2.10 36.03 -11.37
C ASP A 320 2.51 35.02 -12.47
N MET A 321 1.58 34.16 -12.91
CA MET A 321 1.77 33.24 -14.02
C MET A 321 1.44 33.92 -15.35
N LEU A 322 2.13 33.48 -16.40
CA LEU A 322 1.83 33.91 -17.75
C LEU A 322 0.50 33.32 -18.21
N ILE A 323 -0.40 34.17 -18.71
CA ILE A 323 -1.70 33.77 -19.28
C ILE A 323 -1.52 33.52 -20.78
N ASN A 324 -2.15 32.46 -21.31
CA ASN A 324 -2.06 32.05 -22.72
C ASN A 324 -0.63 31.80 -23.22
N GLN A 325 0.30 31.53 -22.31
CA GLN A 325 1.69 31.18 -22.60
C GLN A 325 2.13 30.04 -21.70
N THR A 326 3.14 29.29 -22.13
CA THR A 326 3.73 28.23 -21.32
C THR A 326 4.48 28.82 -20.13
N ASN A 327 4.13 28.38 -18.93
CA ASN A 327 4.94 28.62 -17.74
C ASN A 327 5.95 27.47 -17.59
N THR A 328 7.19 27.79 -17.22
CA THR A 328 8.27 26.81 -17.07
C THR A 328 8.74 26.77 -15.63
N LEU A 329 8.69 25.58 -15.02
CA LEU A 329 9.29 25.29 -13.72
C LEU A 329 10.54 24.43 -13.94
N GLU A 330 11.70 24.94 -13.52
CA GLU A 330 12.97 24.23 -13.56
C GLU A 330 13.35 23.83 -12.13
N ILE A 331 13.51 22.53 -11.90
CA ILE A 331 14.01 21.98 -10.63
C ILE A 331 15.31 21.27 -10.95
N SER A 332 16.40 21.69 -10.30
CA SER A 332 17.72 21.10 -10.48
C SER A 332 18.37 20.80 -9.14
N ARG A 333 19.25 19.80 -9.14
CA ARG A 333 20.12 19.46 -8.03
C ARG A 333 21.51 19.15 -8.54
N ASP A 334 22.51 19.28 -7.67
CA ASP A 334 23.86 18.84 -7.98
C ASP A 334 23.98 17.30 -7.94
N ASN A 335 25.18 16.80 -8.28
CA ASN A 335 25.53 15.37 -8.27
C ASN A 335 25.74 14.82 -6.85
N GLY A 336 25.22 15.49 -5.82
CA GLY A 336 25.21 15.03 -4.45
C GLY A 336 24.45 13.71 -4.26
N LYS A 337 24.67 13.10 -3.10
CA LYS A 337 24.09 11.80 -2.74
C LYS A 337 22.63 11.95 -2.31
N GLY A 338 21.81 10.94 -2.56
CA GLY A 338 20.40 10.88 -2.16
C GLY A 338 19.44 11.45 -3.23
N PRO A 339 18.17 11.03 -3.21
CA PRO A 339 17.15 11.56 -4.11
C PRO A 339 16.59 12.90 -3.62
N LEU A 340 16.10 13.72 -4.57
CA LEU A 340 15.26 14.89 -4.28
C LEU A 340 13.81 14.52 -4.57
N TYR A 341 13.00 14.42 -3.52
CA TYR A 341 11.55 14.27 -3.65
C TYR A 341 10.87 15.64 -3.68
N TYR A 342 9.91 15.81 -4.59
CA TYR A 342 9.08 16.99 -4.68
C TYR A 342 7.67 16.62 -5.13
N ASN A 343 6.70 17.43 -4.72
CA ASN A 343 5.33 17.36 -5.18
C ASN A 343 4.96 18.71 -5.83
N LEU A 344 4.30 18.67 -6.98
CA LEU A 344 3.82 19.83 -7.70
C LEU A 344 2.30 19.83 -7.69
N SER A 345 1.71 20.93 -7.22
CA SER A 345 0.26 21.12 -7.19
C SER A 345 -0.09 22.48 -7.76
N LEU A 346 -1.04 22.50 -8.70
CA LEU A 346 -1.62 23.72 -9.27
C LEU A 346 -3.11 23.74 -8.95
N ARG A 347 -3.55 24.76 -8.20
CA ARG A 347 -4.96 25.00 -7.90
C ARG A 347 -5.42 26.26 -8.62
N TYR A 348 -6.44 26.12 -9.45
CA TYR A 348 -7.05 27.22 -10.20
C TYR A 348 -8.56 27.01 -10.29
N PHE A 349 -9.28 28.10 -10.55
CA PHE A 349 -10.72 28.06 -10.82
C PHE A 349 -10.93 28.21 -12.32
N VAL A 350 -11.83 27.38 -12.86
CA VAL A 350 -12.30 27.48 -14.24
C VAL A 350 -13.68 28.15 -14.21
N PRO A 351 -14.01 29.03 -15.17
CA PRO A 351 -15.38 29.52 -15.31
C PRO A 351 -16.38 28.35 -15.33
N ALA A 352 -17.50 28.49 -14.64
CA ALA A 352 -18.48 27.41 -14.45
C ALA A 352 -19.15 26.97 -15.77
N GLN A 353 -19.18 27.86 -16.77
CA GLN A 353 -19.84 27.63 -18.05
C GLN A 353 -19.08 26.60 -18.90
N GLY A 354 -19.77 25.54 -19.32
CA GLY A 354 -19.25 24.61 -20.32
C GLY A 354 -18.06 23.77 -19.85
N ILE A 355 -17.93 23.50 -18.54
CA ILE A 355 -16.92 22.58 -18.05
C ILE A 355 -17.26 21.17 -18.56
N ALA A 356 -16.43 20.65 -19.46
CA ALA A 356 -16.59 19.28 -19.95
C ALA A 356 -16.20 18.24 -18.88
N ALA A 357 -16.90 17.11 -18.94
CA ALA A 357 -16.52 15.91 -18.21
C ALA A 357 -15.06 15.54 -18.49
N TYR A 358 -14.39 15.04 -17.47
CA TYR A 358 -13.01 14.59 -17.58
C TYR A 358 -12.82 13.34 -16.72
N ASN A 359 -12.13 12.35 -17.27
CA ASN A 359 -11.84 11.11 -16.59
C ASN A 359 -10.32 10.89 -16.60
N ASN A 360 -9.73 10.89 -15.41
CA ASN A 360 -8.35 10.49 -15.17
C ASN A 360 -8.31 9.38 -14.10
N GLY A 361 -8.99 8.28 -14.40
CA GLY A 361 -9.03 7.07 -13.58
C GLY A 361 -10.31 6.86 -12.79
N LEU A 362 -11.21 7.86 -12.73
CA LEU A 362 -12.58 7.72 -12.25
C LEU A 362 -13.51 8.40 -13.25
N GLY A 363 -14.59 7.73 -13.66
CA GLY A 363 -15.65 8.35 -14.46
C GLY A 363 -16.77 8.84 -13.56
N VAL A 364 -17.35 10.01 -13.84
CA VAL A 364 -18.48 10.56 -13.08
C VAL A 364 -19.47 11.20 -14.04
N THR A 365 -20.75 10.89 -13.89
CA THR A 365 -21.84 11.62 -14.53
C THR A 365 -22.90 11.98 -13.50
N ARG A 366 -23.61 13.10 -13.72
CA ARG A 366 -24.72 13.53 -12.90
C ARG A 366 -25.97 13.69 -13.76
N THR A 367 -27.06 13.15 -13.26
CA THR A 367 -28.38 13.27 -13.88
C THR A 367 -29.39 13.75 -12.85
N TYR A 368 -30.16 14.77 -13.23
CA TYR A 368 -31.32 15.22 -12.47
C TYR A 368 -32.57 14.56 -13.04
N LEU A 369 -33.37 13.94 -12.18
CA LEU A 369 -34.57 13.19 -12.52
C LEU A 369 -35.77 13.75 -11.73
N PRO A 370 -37.00 13.56 -12.21
CA PRO A 370 -38.20 13.72 -11.38
C PRO A 370 -38.10 12.89 -10.09
N PRO A 371 -38.89 13.20 -9.04
CA PRO A 371 -38.92 12.40 -7.81
C PRO A 371 -39.06 10.92 -8.12
N ALA A 372 -38.23 10.09 -7.45
CA ALA A 372 -38.22 8.66 -7.71
C ALA A 372 -39.61 8.04 -7.49
N SER A 373 -39.96 7.11 -8.37
CA SER A 373 -41.25 6.43 -8.38
C SER A 373 -41.06 4.91 -8.47
N PRO A 374 -41.94 4.10 -7.85
CA PRO A 374 -41.92 2.64 -8.03
C PRO A 374 -41.97 2.16 -9.49
N ASN A 375 -42.45 3.01 -10.41
CA ASN A 375 -42.53 2.70 -11.84
C ASN A 375 -41.22 2.91 -12.62
N ASP A 376 -40.22 3.58 -12.03
CA ASP A 376 -38.98 3.94 -12.74
C ASP A 376 -38.17 2.72 -13.18
N ALA A 377 -38.31 1.59 -12.47
CA ALA A 377 -37.67 0.33 -12.85
C ALA A 377 -38.20 -0.24 -14.17
N LYS A 378 -39.45 0.09 -14.55
CA LYS A 378 -40.07 -0.35 -15.82
C LYS A 378 -39.94 0.73 -16.89
N ASN A 379 -40.08 1.99 -16.50
CA ASN A 379 -40.04 3.15 -17.38
C ASN A 379 -39.12 4.21 -16.78
N PRO A 380 -37.80 4.16 -17.07
CA PRO A 380 -36.86 5.13 -16.55
C PRO A 380 -37.26 6.56 -16.97
N PRO A 381 -37.32 7.52 -16.03
CA PRO A 381 -37.72 8.88 -16.35
C PRO A 381 -36.63 9.59 -17.17
N ALA A 382 -37.07 10.54 -18.01
CA ALA A 382 -36.14 11.39 -18.75
C ALA A 382 -35.45 12.40 -17.81
N PRO A 383 -34.18 12.76 -18.09
CA PRO A 383 -33.50 13.83 -17.36
C PRO A 383 -34.24 15.16 -17.44
N ILE A 384 -34.21 15.92 -16.34
CA ILE A 384 -34.78 17.27 -16.24
C ILE A 384 -33.68 18.31 -16.01
N SER A 385 -33.91 19.53 -16.47
CA SER A 385 -33.04 20.70 -16.23
C SER A 385 -33.78 21.84 -15.54
N SER A 386 -35.03 21.62 -15.14
CA SER A 386 -35.82 22.61 -14.40
C SER A 386 -36.86 21.96 -13.50
N ALA A 387 -37.23 22.66 -12.44
CA ALA A 387 -38.29 22.28 -11.50
C ALA A 387 -38.98 23.55 -10.96
N ASN A 388 -40.21 23.45 -10.44
CA ASN A 388 -40.86 24.60 -9.79
C ASN A 388 -40.40 24.72 -8.34
N ALA A 389 -40.45 25.93 -7.78
CA ALA A 389 -40.21 26.11 -6.35
C ALA A 389 -41.11 25.18 -5.49
N GLY A 390 -40.48 24.44 -4.58
CA GLY A 390 -41.10 23.43 -3.72
C GLY A 390 -40.96 21.99 -4.22
N ASP A 391 -40.71 21.79 -5.52
CA ASP A 391 -40.57 20.46 -6.12
C ASP A 391 -39.35 19.72 -5.55
N LEU A 392 -39.49 18.40 -5.45
CA LEU A 392 -38.38 17.51 -5.17
C LEU A 392 -37.74 17.06 -6.48
N VAL A 393 -36.43 16.84 -6.45
CA VAL A 393 -35.63 16.38 -7.59
C VAL A 393 -34.75 15.23 -7.11
N HIS A 394 -34.75 14.15 -7.87
CA HIS A 394 -33.87 13.01 -7.65
C HIS A 394 -32.54 13.27 -8.37
N VAL A 395 -31.45 13.33 -7.61
CA VAL A 395 -30.10 13.42 -8.17
C VAL A 395 -29.49 12.03 -8.20
N ARG A 396 -28.99 11.63 -9.37
CA ARG A 396 -28.23 10.40 -9.55
C ARG A 396 -26.81 10.71 -10.03
N LEU A 397 -25.82 10.26 -9.26
CA LEU A 397 -24.42 10.31 -9.61
C LEU A 397 -23.98 8.91 -10.03
N THR A 398 -23.56 8.72 -11.28
CA THR A 398 -22.99 7.44 -11.73
C THR A 398 -21.47 7.54 -11.73
N VAL A 399 -20.83 6.72 -10.90
CA VAL A 399 -19.38 6.67 -10.72
C VAL A 399 -18.84 5.37 -11.31
N ILE A 400 -17.90 5.48 -12.23
CA ILE A 400 -17.21 4.36 -12.87
C ILE A 400 -15.83 4.23 -12.24
N VAL A 401 -15.57 3.07 -11.64
CA VAL A 401 -14.32 2.71 -10.96
C VAL A 401 -13.64 1.61 -11.78
N PRO A 402 -12.61 1.91 -12.59
CA PRO A 402 -11.99 0.92 -13.48
C PRO A 402 -11.21 -0.19 -12.75
N GLN A 403 -10.77 0.07 -11.52
CA GLN A 403 -10.00 -0.85 -10.69
C GLN A 403 -10.28 -0.60 -9.20
N ASP A 404 -10.04 -1.62 -8.37
CA ASP A 404 -10.17 -1.53 -6.93
C ASP A 404 -9.43 -0.31 -6.36
N SER A 405 -10.18 0.60 -5.76
CA SER A 405 -9.74 1.92 -5.33
C SER A 405 -10.02 2.13 -3.85
N TYR A 406 -9.15 2.89 -3.17
CA TYR A 406 -9.23 3.18 -1.75
C TYR A 406 -9.40 4.66 -1.49
N TYR A 407 -10.14 5.00 -0.43
CA TYR A 407 -10.39 6.38 0.01
C TYR A 407 -10.94 7.26 -1.12
N VAL A 408 -12.02 6.77 -1.76
CA VAL A 408 -12.74 7.50 -2.81
C VAL A 408 -13.65 8.53 -2.16
N THR A 409 -13.55 9.78 -2.61
CA THR A 409 -14.46 10.86 -2.26
C THR A 409 -15.24 11.29 -3.49
N ILE A 410 -16.55 11.46 -3.35
CA ILE A 410 -17.42 12.01 -4.39
C ILE A 410 -18.09 13.26 -3.82
N GLU A 411 -17.80 14.41 -4.43
CA GLU A 411 -18.38 15.70 -4.05
C GLU A 411 -19.34 16.16 -5.16
N ASP A 412 -20.58 16.44 -4.82
CA ASP A 412 -21.57 17.04 -5.72
C ASP A 412 -22.03 18.42 -5.22
N PRO A 413 -21.51 19.52 -5.79
CA PRO A 413 -21.98 20.86 -5.44
C PRO A 413 -23.42 21.09 -5.92
N LEU A 414 -24.24 21.69 -5.06
CA LEU A 414 -25.63 22.00 -5.33
C LEU A 414 -25.74 23.29 -6.16
N PRO A 415 -26.67 23.37 -7.15
CA PRO A 415 -27.06 24.66 -7.71
C PRO A 415 -27.67 25.54 -6.60
N ALA A 416 -27.34 26.83 -6.56
CA ALA A 416 -27.63 27.70 -5.40
C ALA A 416 -29.13 27.86 -5.07
N GLY A 417 -30.05 27.60 -6.00
CA GLY A 417 -31.50 27.58 -5.74
C GLY A 417 -32.04 26.23 -5.23
N MET A 418 -31.16 25.27 -4.92
CA MET A 418 -31.51 23.92 -4.53
C MET A 418 -30.93 23.60 -3.15
N GLU A 419 -31.67 22.82 -2.35
CA GLU A 419 -31.22 22.36 -1.02
C GLU A 419 -31.28 20.83 -0.95
N ALA A 420 -30.22 20.18 -0.45
CA ALA A 420 -30.24 18.74 -0.24
C ALA A 420 -31.23 18.36 0.88
N VAL A 421 -31.96 17.27 0.68
CA VAL A 421 -32.89 16.74 1.69
C VAL A 421 -32.13 15.78 2.60
N ASN A 422 -31.92 16.19 3.86
CA ASN A 422 -31.33 15.31 4.86
C ASN A 422 -32.35 14.27 5.35
N THR A 423 -32.14 13.01 4.99
CA THR A 423 -33.03 11.90 5.33
C THR A 423 -32.86 11.38 6.76
N GLU A 424 -31.78 11.75 7.45
CA GLU A 424 -31.49 11.35 8.83
C GLU A 424 -32.28 12.17 9.86
N LEU A 425 -32.78 13.35 9.47
CA LEU A 425 -33.62 14.16 10.34
C LEU A 425 -34.97 13.48 10.58
N GLY A 426 -35.37 13.42 11.86
CA GLY A 426 -36.65 12.85 12.28
C GLY A 426 -37.88 13.63 11.76
N THR A 427 -37.67 14.87 11.33
CA THR A 427 -38.71 15.76 10.78
C THR A 427 -38.86 15.66 9.26
N THR A 428 -37.98 14.93 8.57
CA THR A 428 -38.07 14.75 7.12
C THR A 428 -39.22 13.80 6.78
N SER A 429 -40.14 14.25 5.92
CA SER A 429 -41.33 13.47 5.53
C SER A 429 -40.95 12.22 4.73
N THR A 430 -41.80 11.19 4.78
CA THR A 430 -41.59 9.93 4.04
C THR A 430 -41.45 10.18 2.53
N ALA A 431 -42.31 11.02 1.96
CA ALA A 431 -42.24 11.39 0.54
C ALA A 431 -40.91 12.07 0.18
N ALA A 432 -40.35 12.90 1.06
CA ALA A 432 -39.06 13.54 0.82
C ALA A 432 -37.88 12.56 0.92
N LYS A 433 -37.99 11.54 1.78
CA LYS A 433 -37.00 10.45 1.85
C LYS A 433 -37.04 9.62 0.57
N GLU A 434 -38.23 9.23 0.11
CA GLU A 434 -38.41 8.38 -1.08
C GLU A 434 -38.10 9.09 -2.39
N ALA A 435 -38.23 10.42 -2.45
CA ALA A 435 -38.00 11.18 -3.68
C ALA A 435 -36.58 11.07 -4.24
N GLY A 436 -35.59 10.74 -3.42
CA GLY A 436 -34.20 10.51 -3.83
C GLY A 436 -33.94 9.09 -4.31
N GLY A 437 -34.97 8.26 -4.44
CA GLY A 437 -34.82 6.83 -4.67
C GLY A 437 -34.47 6.11 -3.37
N ASN A 438 -33.48 5.22 -3.42
CA ASN A 438 -33.08 4.40 -2.28
C ASN A 438 -32.33 5.30 -1.26
N PRO A 439 -33.00 5.82 -0.22
CA PRO A 439 -32.46 6.88 0.60
C PRO A 439 -31.36 6.27 1.48
N GLY A 440 -30.11 6.61 1.18
CA GLY A 440 -28.98 6.01 1.86
C GLY A 440 -28.48 4.67 1.25
N GLY A 441 -28.84 4.33 0.02
CA GLY A 441 -28.35 3.13 -0.67
C GLY A 441 -27.89 3.46 -2.09
N GLY A 442 -26.70 3.00 -2.46
CA GLY A 442 -26.30 3.03 -3.87
C GLY A 442 -26.81 1.79 -4.60
N THR A 443 -26.67 1.77 -5.91
CA THR A 443 -26.75 0.52 -6.68
C THR A 443 -25.38 0.21 -7.23
N CYS A 444 -24.93 -1.04 -7.11
CA CYS A 444 -23.65 -1.49 -7.67
C CYS A 444 -23.88 -2.48 -8.79
N TYR A 445 -23.17 -2.24 -9.89
CA TYR A 445 -23.07 -3.12 -11.05
C TYR A 445 -21.61 -3.57 -11.15
N GLY A 446 -21.31 -4.81 -10.74
CA GLY A 446 -19.95 -5.36 -10.78
C GLY A 446 -19.86 -6.85 -10.41
N PRO A 447 -18.70 -7.50 -10.60
CA PRO A 447 -18.52 -8.96 -10.44
C PRO A 447 -18.84 -9.49 -9.04
N LYS A 448 -18.75 -8.64 -8.01
CA LYS A 448 -19.07 -8.97 -6.61
C LYS A 448 -20.48 -8.55 -6.17
N GLY A 449 -21.28 -7.96 -7.08
CA GLY A 449 -22.69 -7.63 -6.82
C GLY A 449 -23.67 -8.77 -7.10
N GLY A 450 -23.21 -9.88 -7.68
CA GLY A 450 -24.04 -11.03 -7.96
C GLY A 450 -23.99 -12.06 -6.84
N ASP A 451 -24.91 -11.98 -5.88
CA ASP A 451 -25.38 -13.21 -5.25
C ASP A 451 -26.05 -14.02 -6.38
N GLN A 452 -25.40 -15.10 -6.85
CA GLN A 452 -25.86 -15.95 -7.95
C GLN A 452 -27.06 -16.84 -7.53
N GLY A 453 -28.07 -16.24 -6.90
CA GLY A 453 -29.17 -16.96 -6.28
C GLY A 453 -30.56 -16.32 -6.38
N SER A 454 -30.72 -15.07 -6.82
CA SER A 454 -32.06 -14.47 -6.95
C SER A 454 -32.23 -13.72 -8.26
N GLY A 455 -33.23 -14.14 -9.05
CA GLY A 455 -33.57 -13.51 -10.32
C GLY A 455 -34.00 -12.05 -10.15
N ASN A 456 -33.64 -11.21 -11.13
CA ASN A 456 -34.18 -9.87 -11.38
C ASN A 456 -34.10 -8.81 -10.27
N LEU A 457 -33.27 -8.97 -9.25
CA LEU A 457 -33.03 -7.91 -8.26
C LEU A 457 -31.74 -7.15 -8.57
N ILE A 458 -31.84 -5.84 -8.81
CA ILE A 458 -30.69 -4.93 -8.82
C ILE A 458 -30.06 -5.01 -7.42
N PRO A 459 -28.77 -5.37 -7.26
CA PRO A 459 -28.16 -5.50 -5.94
C PRO A 459 -28.14 -4.14 -5.24
N ILE A 460 -28.95 -4.01 -4.19
CA ILE A 460 -28.87 -2.87 -3.28
C ILE A 460 -27.61 -3.06 -2.45
N CYS A 461 -26.68 -2.13 -2.55
CA CYS A 461 -25.48 -2.11 -1.72
C CYS A 461 -25.23 -0.69 -1.21
N ARG A 462 -24.51 -0.55 -0.11
CA ARG A 462 -24.02 0.76 0.34
C ARG A 462 -22.57 0.90 -0.14
N PRO A 463 -22.29 1.59 -1.26
CA PRO A 463 -20.95 1.72 -1.79
C PRO A 463 -20.14 2.82 -1.07
N TYR A 464 -20.50 3.17 0.16
CA TYR A 464 -19.86 4.23 0.93
C TYR A 464 -20.01 3.96 2.43
N ASP A 465 -19.07 4.52 3.20
CA ASP A 465 -19.03 4.44 4.66
C ASP A 465 -19.72 5.64 5.32
N GLY A 466 -19.73 6.79 4.64
CA GLY A 466 -20.27 8.04 5.16
C GLY A 466 -20.82 8.97 4.09
N VAL A 467 -21.79 9.78 4.49
CA VAL A 467 -22.36 10.87 3.70
C VAL A 467 -22.33 12.13 4.54
N GLU A 468 -21.87 13.23 3.96
CA GLU A 468 -22.01 14.56 4.54
C GLU A 468 -22.90 15.41 3.64
N MET A 469 -23.91 16.03 4.23
CA MET A 469 -24.80 16.97 3.54
C MET A 469 -24.51 18.37 4.08
N HIS A 470 -23.92 19.21 3.24
CA HIS A 470 -23.64 20.61 3.49
C HIS A 470 -24.64 21.49 2.72
N ASP A 471 -24.71 22.77 3.07
CA ASP A 471 -25.59 23.74 2.39
C ASP A 471 -25.26 23.88 0.89
N ASP A 472 -23.99 23.70 0.52
CA ASP A 472 -23.48 23.91 -0.83
C ASP A 472 -23.15 22.62 -1.59
N ARG A 473 -23.15 21.46 -0.94
CA ARG A 473 -22.76 20.18 -1.56
C ARG A 473 -23.22 18.94 -0.78
N VAL A 474 -23.31 17.81 -1.48
CA VAL A 474 -23.38 16.47 -0.89
C VAL A 474 -22.06 15.76 -1.12
N THR A 475 -21.53 15.09 -0.11
CA THR A 475 -20.25 14.37 -0.18
C THR A 475 -20.39 12.92 0.27
N TYR A 476 -19.93 11.97 -0.53
CA TYR A 476 -19.85 10.55 -0.19
C TYR A 476 -18.40 10.12 0.04
N PHE A 477 -18.16 9.28 1.04
CA PHE A 477 -16.86 8.73 1.38
C PHE A 477 -16.88 7.20 1.31
N ALA A 478 -15.96 6.60 0.56
CA ALA A 478 -15.79 5.16 0.49
C ALA A 478 -14.31 4.79 0.71
N THR A 479 -14.03 4.10 1.81
CA THR A 479 -12.71 3.57 2.17
C THR A 479 -12.23 2.57 1.12
N TYR A 480 -13.17 1.83 0.52
CA TYR A 480 -12.89 0.88 -0.56
C TYR A 480 -14.07 0.82 -1.54
N LEU A 481 -13.76 0.94 -2.83
CA LEU A 481 -14.65 0.64 -3.95
C LEU A 481 -13.98 -0.37 -4.86
N ALA A 482 -14.65 -1.50 -5.10
CA ALA A 482 -14.18 -2.46 -6.09
C ALA A 482 -14.31 -1.90 -7.52
N ALA A 483 -13.65 -2.52 -8.48
CA ALA A 483 -13.90 -2.23 -9.88
C ALA A 483 -15.38 -2.45 -10.24
N GLY A 484 -16.02 -1.44 -10.81
CA GLY A 484 -17.46 -1.50 -11.13
C GLY A 484 -18.09 -0.14 -11.43
N VAL A 485 -19.40 -0.16 -11.60
CA VAL A 485 -20.23 1.04 -11.80
C VAL A 485 -21.17 1.18 -10.61
N TYR A 486 -21.22 2.38 -10.03
CA TYR A 486 -21.97 2.68 -8.82
C TYR A 486 -22.88 3.87 -9.06
N ASN A 487 -24.14 3.78 -8.61
CA ASN A 487 -25.00 4.95 -8.51
C ASN A 487 -25.08 5.41 -7.06
N PHE A 488 -24.95 6.72 -6.87
CA PHE A 488 -25.18 7.41 -5.61
C PHE A 488 -26.38 8.33 -5.82
N ASP A 489 -27.43 8.10 -5.05
CA ASP A 489 -28.71 8.77 -5.23
C ASP A 489 -29.04 9.60 -3.97
N TYR A 490 -29.56 10.81 -4.17
CA TYR A 490 -30.11 11.65 -3.11
C TYR A 490 -31.23 12.56 -3.63
N ALA A 491 -32.02 13.13 -2.73
CA ALA A 491 -33.06 14.10 -3.06
C ALA A 491 -32.58 15.53 -2.79
N MET A 492 -32.96 16.45 -3.65
CA MET A 492 -32.87 17.89 -3.38
C MET A 492 -34.22 18.56 -3.61
N ARG A 493 -34.44 19.71 -2.98
CA ARG A 493 -35.63 20.54 -3.12
C ARG A 493 -35.28 21.83 -3.86
N ALA A 494 -36.11 22.20 -4.83
CA ALA A 494 -36.05 23.52 -5.44
C ALA A 494 -36.64 24.56 -4.49
N THR A 495 -35.88 25.61 -4.16
CA THR A 495 -36.31 26.62 -3.17
C THR A 495 -36.46 28.00 -3.78
N THR A 496 -35.39 28.53 -4.39
CA THR A 496 -35.35 29.93 -4.84
C THR A 496 -35.42 30.01 -6.36
N PRO A 497 -36.48 30.60 -6.95
CA PRO A 497 -36.60 30.80 -8.40
C PRO A 497 -35.39 31.52 -9.00
N GLY A 498 -34.89 31.02 -10.13
CA GLY A 498 -33.71 31.54 -10.80
C GLY A 498 -33.00 30.50 -11.68
N SER A 499 -32.02 30.98 -12.45
CA SER A 499 -31.13 30.15 -13.27
C SER A 499 -29.77 30.05 -12.59
N TYR A 500 -29.33 28.82 -12.30
CA TYR A 500 -28.11 28.57 -11.53
C TYR A 500 -27.15 27.64 -12.27
N PHE A 501 -25.85 27.90 -12.12
CA PHE A 501 -24.84 26.95 -12.57
C PHE A 501 -24.87 25.69 -11.70
N ALA A 502 -24.96 24.55 -12.36
CA ALA A 502 -24.76 23.25 -11.77
C ALA A 502 -23.27 22.89 -11.93
N LEU A 503 -22.45 23.20 -10.93
CA LEU A 503 -21.02 22.89 -10.95
C LEU A 503 -20.80 21.37 -11.10
N PRO A 504 -19.73 20.92 -11.77
CA PRO A 504 -19.45 19.50 -11.94
C PRO A 504 -19.37 18.72 -10.62
N THR A 505 -19.95 17.54 -10.59
CA THR A 505 -19.64 16.52 -9.58
C THR A 505 -18.19 16.08 -9.77
N ARG A 506 -17.45 15.86 -8.68
CA ARG A 506 -16.06 15.39 -8.70
C ARG A 506 -15.96 14.07 -7.94
N ALA A 507 -15.24 13.09 -8.49
CA ALA A 507 -14.78 11.93 -7.74
C ALA A 507 -13.27 11.86 -7.78
N TYR A 508 -12.62 11.58 -6.66
CA TYR A 508 -11.17 11.51 -6.56
C TYR A 508 -10.71 10.58 -5.44
N LEU A 509 -9.48 10.11 -5.52
CA LEU A 509 -8.84 9.40 -4.41
C LEU A 509 -8.18 10.42 -3.48
N MET A 510 -8.52 10.40 -2.18
CA MET A 510 -8.01 11.39 -1.21
C MET A 510 -6.48 11.43 -1.14
N TYR A 511 -5.84 10.27 -1.23
CA TYR A 511 -4.39 10.10 -1.10
C TYR A 511 -3.66 9.94 -2.45
N SER A 512 -4.41 10.01 -3.55
CA SER A 512 -3.89 9.98 -4.92
C SER A 512 -4.69 10.97 -5.78
N PRO A 513 -4.62 12.28 -5.49
CA PRO A 513 -5.48 13.30 -6.10
C PRO A 513 -5.28 13.44 -7.61
N GLU A 514 -4.21 12.86 -8.18
CA GLU A 514 -4.02 12.69 -9.61
C GLU A 514 -5.04 11.73 -10.23
N THR A 515 -5.58 10.78 -9.47
CA THR A 515 -6.66 9.88 -9.90
C THR A 515 -8.01 10.49 -9.55
N TRP A 516 -8.67 11.05 -10.56
CA TRP A 516 -9.93 11.75 -10.37
C TRP A 516 -10.73 11.81 -11.66
N GLY A 517 -11.99 12.20 -11.54
CA GLY A 517 -12.83 12.61 -12.66
C GLY A 517 -13.87 13.63 -12.23
N ARG A 518 -14.49 14.24 -13.22
CA ARG A 518 -15.63 15.13 -13.03
C ARG A 518 -16.70 14.91 -14.10
N SER A 519 -17.94 15.20 -13.74
CA SER A 519 -19.05 15.30 -14.69
C SER A 519 -18.93 16.55 -15.55
N ASP A 520 -19.85 16.71 -16.49
CA ASP A 520 -20.10 18.00 -17.11
C ASP A 520 -20.65 18.99 -16.08
N GLY A 521 -20.33 20.27 -16.29
CA GLY A 521 -21.07 21.38 -15.70
C GLY A 521 -22.34 21.64 -16.51
N GLY A 522 -23.32 22.29 -15.89
CA GLY A 522 -24.57 22.60 -16.55
C GLY A 522 -25.29 23.80 -15.94
N GLU A 523 -26.55 23.96 -16.30
CA GLU A 523 -27.46 24.93 -15.73
C GLU A 523 -28.71 24.20 -15.24
N PHE A 524 -29.27 24.66 -14.12
CA PHE A 524 -30.54 24.20 -13.60
C PHE A 524 -31.43 25.39 -13.28
N THR A 525 -32.68 25.36 -13.75
CA THR A 525 -33.63 26.47 -13.59
C THR A 525 -34.71 26.11 -12.56
N VAL A 526 -34.85 26.94 -11.54
CA VAL A 526 -36.01 26.92 -10.63
C VAL A 526 -37.03 27.92 -11.12
N LYS A 527 -38.25 27.44 -11.44
CA LYS A 527 -39.36 28.23 -11.95
C LYS A 527 -40.20 28.84 -10.84
#